data_AF-A0A8S2WPP0-F1
#
_entry.id   AF-A0A8S2WPP0-F1
#
_cell.length_a   1.000
_cell.length_b   1.000
_cell.length_c   1.000
_cell.angle_alpha   90.00
_cell.angle_beta   90.00
_cell.angle_gamma   90.00
#
_symmetry.space_group_name_H-M   'P 1'
#
loop_
_entity.id
_entity.type
_entity.pdbx_description
1 polymer ?
#
loop_
_entity_poly.entity_id
_entity_poly.type
_entity_poly.pdbx_seq_one_letter_code
_entity_poly.pdbx_strand_id
1 'polypeptide(L)'
;MQKLRRNDRYQGLKLLHTGIHCYARSDVTRRISNSAECAEVLIGTMRSLPRPIMAFVRLSQGQLIDNMSELQLPIKFIFLLIGPGVEEYFEIGRALSTLFSTQNFRNIAYQAMDRRDLLNGINDFLSDSIVLPPADYDKELLLPIIETAKIKKANSDKRITAFKKQNSGRSNENQQQQVQSTRVLLAKIASLSHDKQDEDPFLRSGFVFGGVYREMRRRYAHFKSDFSDAFSLRCSISFIFMSIACLAPALTFGGIIADKTCNRLGVNEMLIASSINGFLFGLFSGQPLLILGPTGPFLVFEEVVYD
;
A
#
# COMPACT_ATOMS: atom_id res chain seq x y z
N MET A 1 -43.58 -54.37 27.45
CA MET A 1 -42.13 -54.14 27.64
C MET A 1 -41.45 -54.36 26.30
N GLN A 2 -41.12 -53.28 25.58
CA GLN A 2 -39.77 -52.70 25.46
C GLN A 2 -38.83 -53.63 24.66
N LYS A 3 -38.15 -53.22 23.59
CA LYS A 3 -37.70 -51.89 23.16
C LYS A 3 -37.40 -51.92 21.66
N LEU A 4 -37.75 -50.83 20.98
CA LEU A 4 -37.63 -50.61 19.54
C LEU A 4 -36.18 -50.66 19.03
N ARG A 5 -36.00 -51.31 17.88
CA ARG A 5 -34.85 -51.11 16.97
C ARG A 5 -34.85 -49.65 16.51
N ARG A 6 -33.78 -48.91 16.81
CA ARG A 6 -33.55 -47.56 16.26
C ARG A 6 -32.38 -47.60 15.29
N ASN A 7 -32.74 -47.45 14.02
CA ASN A 7 -32.00 -47.05 12.83
C ASN A 7 -30.57 -46.53 13.02
N ASP A 8 -29.66 -47.22 12.32
CA ASP A 8 -28.43 -46.72 11.73
C ASP A 8 -28.70 -45.52 10.81
N ARG A 9 -28.49 -44.27 11.23
CA ARG A 9 -28.47 -43.08 10.35
C ARG A 9 -27.68 -41.87 10.87
N TYR A 10 -26.52 -42.08 11.52
CA TYR A 10 -25.58 -40.99 11.82
C TYR A 10 -24.12 -41.40 11.61
N GLN A 11 -23.80 -41.92 10.42
CA GLN A 11 -22.43 -41.87 9.91
C GLN A 11 -22.31 -40.58 9.08
N GLY A 12 -21.61 -39.57 9.60
CA GLY A 12 -21.41 -38.32 8.87
C GLY A 12 -20.88 -37.11 9.65
N LEU A 13 -20.71 -37.17 10.97
CA LEU A 13 -19.86 -36.20 11.68
C LEU A 13 -18.44 -36.74 11.72
N LYS A 14 -17.64 -36.46 10.67
CA LYS A 14 -16.18 -36.48 10.81
C LYS A 14 -15.80 -35.25 11.65
N LEU A 15 -15.94 -35.37 12.97
CA LEU A 15 -15.06 -34.66 13.89
C LEU A 15 -13.67 -35.19 13.56
N LEU A 16 -12.87 -34.39 12.84
CA LEU A 16 -11.44 -34.64 12.70
C LEU A 16 -10.81 -34.46 14.09
N HIS A 17 -10.95 -35.50 14.90
CA HIS A 17 -10.21 -35.66 16.15
C HIS A 17 -8.80 -36.10 15.74
N THR A 18 -7.98 -35.16 15.29
CA THR A 18 -6.55 -35.41 15.15
C THR A 18 -5.98 -35.57 16.55
N GLY A 19 -5.43 -36.75 16.79
CA GLY A 19 -4.90 -37.18 18.07
C GLY A 19 -3.84 -36.25 18.63
N ILE A 20 -3.76 -36.31 19.95
CA ILE A 20 -2.76 -35.72 20.83
C ILE A 20 -1.36 -35.95 20.23
N HIS A 21 -0.81 -34.92 19.60
CA HIS A 21 0.63 -34.74 19.50
C HIS A 21 0.98 -33.60 20.46
N CYS A 22 1.70 -33.91 21.53
CA CYS A 22 2.31 -32.93 22.41
C CYS A 22 3.34 -32.11 21.61
N TYR A 23 2.87 -31.13 20.84
CA TYR A 23 3.72 -30.06 20.35
C TYR A 23 4.15 -29.22 21.55
N ALA A 24 5.46 -29.00 21.66
CA ALA A 24 6.05 -28.09 22.64
C ALA A 24 5.25 -26.78 22.64
N ARG A 25 4.64 -26.48 23.78
CA ARG A 25 3.79 -25.31 24.09
C ARG A 25 4.32 -24.07 23.36
N SER A 26 3.69 -23.73 22.22
CA SER A 26 4.18 -22.69 21.31
C SER A 26 4.25 -21.32 21.99
N ASP A 27 5.27 -20.52 21.66
CA ASP A 27 5.55 -19.18 22.21
C ASP A 27 4.38 -18.17 22.13
N VAL A 28 3.31 -18.48 21.37
CA VAL A 28 2.11 -17.66 21.27
C VAL A 28 1.40 -17.54 22.62
N THR A 29 1.34 -18.60 23.43
CA THR A 29 0.66 -18.55 24.73
C THR A 29 1.33 -17.60 25.72
N ARG A 30 2.62 -17.29 25.53
CA ARG A 30 3.36 -16.30 26.34
C ARG A 30 2.97 -14.85 26.01
N ARG A 31 2.39 -14.60 24.83
CA ARG A 31 1.96 -13.24 24.40
C ARG A 31 0.53 -12.90 24.82
N ILE A 32 -0.19 -13.85 25.42
CA ILE A 32 -1.56 -13.67 25.86
C ILE A 32 -1.56 -12.93 27.20
N SER A 33 -2.31 -11.83 27.30
CA SER A 33 -2.48 -11.10 28.55
C SER A 33 -3.29 -11.92 29.56
N ASN A 34 -2.99 -11.78 30.86
CA ASN A 34 -3.70 -12.50 31.92
C ASN A 34 -5.21 -12.18 32.01
N SER A 35 -5.65 -11.05 31.47
CA SER A 35 -7.06 -10.64 31.37
C SER A 35 -7.66 -10.86 29.97
N ALA A 36 -7.04 -11.71 29.14
CA ALA A 36 -7.55 -11.99 27.81
C ALA A 36 -8.87 -12.76 27.88
N GLU A 37 -9.85 -12.30 27.11
CA GLU A 37 -11.08 -13.02 26.83
C GLU A 37 -11.02 -13.62 25.41
N CYS A 38 -11.73 -14.72 25.20
CA CYS A 38 -11.77 -15.43 23.93
C CYS A 38 -13.02 -15.09 23.10
N ALA A 39 -12.85 -15.05 21.78
CA ALA A 39 -13.94 -15.00 20.81
C ALA A 39 -13.91 -16.31 20.00
N GLU A 40 -14.94 -17.13 20.18
CA GLU A 40 -15.04 -18.46 19.58
C GLU A 40 -15.83 -18.39 18.27
N VAL A 41 -15.32 -19.01 17.21
CA VAL A 41 -15.91 -18.97 15.86
C VAL A 41 -16.20 -20.40 15.41
N LEU A 42 -17.46 -20.79 15.53
CA LEU A 42 -17.96 -22.13 15.29
C LEU A 42 -18.62 -22.20 13.92
N ILE A 43 -18.05 -22.99 13.02
CA ILE A 43 -18.52 -23.13 11.64
C ILE A 43 -18.81 -24.60 11.38
N GLY A 44 -19.95 -24.89 10.76
CA GLY A 44 -20.32 -26.26 10.43
C GLY A 44 -21.17 -26.37 9.17
N THR A 45 -21.10 -27.54 8.53
CA THR A 45 -22.00 -27.87 7.43
C THR A 45 -22.99 -28.94 7.92
N MET A 46 -24.28 -28.72 7.67
CA MET A 46 -25.32 -29.68 7.98
C MET A 46 -26.34 -29.74 6.84
N ARG A 47 -26.31 -30.85 6.08
CA ARG A 47 -27.14 -31.06 4.88
C ARG A 47 -28.65 -31.02 5.15
N SER A 48 -29.07 -31.28 6.39
CA SER A 48 -30.49 -31.30 6.79
C SER A 48 -31.10 -29.90 6.99
N LEU A 49 -30.28 -28.83 7.01
CA LEU A 49 -30.79 -27.47 7.16
C LEU A 49 -31.36 -26.95 5.83
N PRO A 50 -32.55 -26.34 5.81
CA PRO A 50 -33.08 -25.72 4.60
C PRO A 50 -32.40 -24.39 4.26
N ARG A 51 -31.79 -23.71 5.24
CA ARG A 51 -31.10 -22.41 5.10
C ARG A 51 -29.98 -22.28 6.13
N PRO A 52 -28.94 -21.47 5.88
CA PRO A 52 -27.91 -21.20 6.87
C PRO A 52 -28.48 -20.49 8.10
N ILE A 53 -28.01 -20.90 9.27
CA ILE A 53 -28.29 -20.31 10.58
C ILE A 53 -27.03 -19.61 11.05
N MET A 54 -27.16 -18.32 11.35
CA MET A 54 -26.11 -17.50 11.91
C MET A 54 -26.55 -16.96 13.27
N ALA A 55 -25.68 -17.04 14.27
CA ALA A 55 -25.87 -16.42 15.57
C ALA A 55 -24.59 -15.72 16.01
N PHE A 56 -24.74 -14.52 16.55
CA PHE A 56 -23.67 -13.78 17.20
C PHE A 56 -24.08 -13.51 18.63
N VAL A 57 -23.30 -13.99 19.58
CA VAL A 57 -23.60 -13.93 21.01
C VAL A 57 -22.46 -13.23 21.72
N ARG A 58 -22.79 -12.19 22.50
CA ARG A 58 -21.89 -11.57 23.46
C ARG A 58 -22.38 -11.90 24.87
N LEU A 59 -21.57 -12.63 25.62
CA LEU A 59 -21.85 -12.93 27.02
C LEU A 59 -21.65 -11.68 27.89
N SER A 60 -22.50 -11.51 28.91
CA SER A 60 -22.39 -10.39 29.85
C SER A 60 -21.06 -10.42 30.60
N GLN A 61 -20.63 -11.62 31.02
CA GLN A 61 -19.32 -11.87 31.63
C GLN A 61 -18.64 -13.02 30.88
N GLY A 62 -17.31 -12.95 30.73
CA GLY A 62 -16.55 -14.02 30.10
C GLY A 62 -16.61 -15.28 30.96
N GLN A 63 -16.95 -16.42 30.36
CA GLN A 63 -17.11 -17.69 31.08
C GLN A 63 -16.20 -18.75 30.51
N LEU A 64 -15.52 -19.49 31.37
CA LEU A 64 -14.78 -20.68 30.96
C LEU A 64 -15.79 -21.78 30.63
N ILE A 65 -15.83 -22.21 29.36
CA ILE A 65 -16.67 -23.33 28.93
C ILE A 65 -15.74 -24.49 28.58
N ASP A 66 -15.90 -25.59 29.30
CA ASP A 66 -15.08 -26.78 29.10
C ASP A 66 -15.26 -27.35 27.69
N ASN A 67 -14.16 -27.78 27.08
CA ASN A 67 -14.10 -28.41 25.75
C ASN A 67 -14.59 -27.54 24.57
N MET A 68 -14.74 -26.23 24.75
CA MET A 68 -15.12 -25.32 23.67
C MET A 68 -13.92 -24.64 22.99
N SER A 69 -12.84 -24.41 23.73
CA SER A 69 -11.62 -23.78 23.21
C SER A 69 -10.40 -24.59 23.59
N GLU A 70 -9.39 -24.60 22.73
CA GLU A 70 -8.09 -25.25 23.01
C GLU A 70 -7.35 -24.56 24.16
N LEU A 71 -7.62 -23.25 24.34
CA LEU A 71 -7.05 -22.45 25.42
C LEU A 71 -8.04 -22.32 26.58
N GLN A 72 -7.55 -22.45 27.81
CA GLN A 72 -8.33 -22.23 29.04
C GLN A 72 -8.55 -20.73 29.30
N LEU A 73 -9.22 -20.04 28.38
CA LEU A 73 -9.56 -18.63 28.48
C LEU A 73 -11.08 -18.44 28.60
N PRO A 74 -11.54 -17.43 29.36
CA PRO A 74 -12.96 -17.13 29.46
C PRO A 74 -13.50 -16.66 28.09
N ILE A 75 -14.52 -17.35 27.58
CA ILE A 75 -15.17 -17.03 26.31
C ILE A 75 -16.13 -15.86 26.55
N LYS A 76 -16.04 -14.82 25.74
CA LYS A 76 -16.90 -13.63 25.78
C LYS A 76 -17.81 -13.53 24.57
N PHE A 77 -17.28 -13.88 23.39
CA PHE A 77 -18.02 -13.82 22.13
C PHE A 77 -18.11 -15.22 21.53
N ILE A 78 -19.27 -15.55 20.99
CA ILE A 78 -19.49 -16.79 20.26
C ILE A 78 -20.16 -16.43 18.93
N PHE A 79 -19.53 -16.81 17.84
CA PHE A 79 -20.12 -16.76 16.51
C PHE A 79 -20.43 -18.19 16.06
N LEU A 80 -21.65 -18.42 15.60
CA LEU A 80 -22.10 -19.70 15.08
C LEU A 80 -22.60 -19.52 13.66
N LEU A 81 -22.08 -20.30 12.73
CA LEU A 81 -22.56 -20.39 11.36
C LEU A 81 -22.70 -21.86 10.96
N ILE A 82 -23.93 -22.32 10.77
CA ILE A 82 -24.22 -23.67 10.30
C ILE A 82 -25.16 -23.61 9.11
N GLY A 83 -24.81 -24.23 7.99
CA GLY A 83 -25.67 -24.23 6.79
C GLY A 83 -25.57 -25.47 5.91
N PRO A 84 -26.46 -25.60 4.92
CA PRO A 84 -26.39 -26.69 3.94
C PRO A 84 -25.29 -26.44 2.89
N GLY A 85 -24.36 -27.40 2.74
CA GLY A 85 -23.36 -27.38 1.67
C GLY A 85 -22.14 -26.46 1.88
N VAL A 86 -21.20 -26.58 0.91
CA VAL A 86 -19.93 -25.88 0.61
C VAL A 86 -18.94 -25.42 1.70
N GLU A 87 -17.64 -25.47 1.34
CA GLU A 87 -16.48 -25.03 2.14
C GLU A 87 -16.40 -23.51 2.38
N GLU A 88 -17.23 -22.72 1.69
CA GLU A 88 -17.24 -21.25 1.76
C GLU A 88 -17.49 -20.69 3.17
N TYR A 89 -18.21 -21.43 4.02
CA TYR A 89 -18.42 -21.01 5.41
C TYR A 89 -17.12 -20.90 6.20
N PHE A 90 -16.10 -21.69 5.84
CA PHE A 90 -14.79 -21.62 6.47
C PHE A 90 -14.14 -20.26 6.22
N GLU A 91 -14.22 -19.75 5.00
CA GLU A 91 -13.69 -18.42 4.65
C GLU A 91 -14.43 -17.30 5.38
N ILE A 92 -15.74 -17.43 5.60
CA ILE A 92 -16.50 -16.48 6.40
C ILE A 92 -15.98 -16.42 7.85
N GLY A 93 -15.73 -17.58 8.47
CA GLY A 93 -15.19 -17.57 9.82
C GLY A 93 -13.74 -17.11 9.90
N ARG A 94 -12.90 -17.39 8.89
CA ARG A 94 -11.55 -16.80 8.79
C ARG A 94 -11.62 -15.26 8.71
N ALA A 95 -12.54 -14.74 7.91
CA ALA A 95 -12.76 -13.30 7.80
C ALA A 95 -13.21 -12.71 9.15
N LEU A 96 -14.13 -13.38 9.85
CA LEU A 96 -14.64 -12.93 11.15
C LEU A 96 -13.58 -13.02 12.27
N SER A 97 -12.77 -14.08 12.32
CA SER A 97 -11.64 -14.19 13.25
C SER A 97 -10.59 -13.09 13.00
N THR A 98 -10.34 -12.78 11.73
CA THR A 98 -9.44 -11.68 11.34
C THR A 98 -9.99 -10.33 11.79
N LEU A 99 -11.31 -10.13 11.64
CA LEU A 99 -11.99 -8.93 12.08
C LEU A 99 -11.86 -8.72 13.60
N PHE A 100 -12.07 -9.77 14.40
CA PHE A 100 -11.85 -9.76 15.85
C PHE A 100 -10.39 -9.54 16.26
N SER A 101 -9.43 -9.78 15.37
CA SER A 101 -8.02 -9.48 15.61
C SER A 101 -7.73 -7.97 15.55
N THR A 102 -8.63 -7.14 15.02
CA THR A 102 -8.50 -5.68 15.01
C THR A 102 -9.01 -5.02 16.30
N GLN A 103 -8.27 -4.02 16.81
CA GLN A 103 -8.66 -3.31 18.03
C GLN A 103 -9.95 -2.49 17.84
N ASN A 104 -10.12 -1.88 16.67
CA ASN A 104 -11.29 -1.03 16.40
C ASN A 104 -12.59 -1.85 16.46
N PHE A 105 -12.64 -2.97 15.74
CA PHE A 105 -13.81 -3.84 15.77
C PHE A 105 -14.07 -4.44 17.16
N ARG A 106 -13.02 -4.86 17.89
CA ARG A 106 -13.19 -5.33 19.27
C ARG A 106 -13.88 -4.28 20.14
N ASN A 107 -13.41 -3.03 20.10
CA ASN A 107 -14.02 -1.95 20.89
C ASN A 107 -15.51 -1.77 20.56
N ILE A 108 -15.86 -1.82 19.27
CA ILE A 108 -17.25 -1.75 18.80
C ILE A 108 -18.04 -2.95 19.31
N ALA A 109 -17.52 -4.17 19.20
CA ALA A 109 -18.18 -5.39 19.66
C ALA A 109 -18.46 -5.38 21.18
N TYR A 110 -17.55 -4.82 21.99
CA TYR A 110 -17.77 -4.65 23.43
C TYR A 110 -18.84 -3.58 23.77
N GLN A 111 -19.00 -2.56 22.94
CA GLN A 111 -19.90 -1.44 23.19
C GLN A 111 -21.25 -1.56 22.47
N ALA A 112 -21.35 -2.43 21.47
CA ALA A 112 -22.53 -2.59 20.62
C ALA A 112 -23.78 -2.88 21.46
N MET A 113 -24.86 -2.16 21.21
CA MET A 113 -26.17 -2.44 21.79
C MET A 113 -27.10 -3.05 20.75
N ASP A 114 -26.91 -2.65 19.49
CA ASP A 114 -27.71 -3.09 18.35
C ASP A 114 -26.87 -3.85 17.30
N ARG A 115 -27.56 -4.64 16.47
CA ARG A 115 -26.97 -5.25 15.26
C ARG A 115 -26.34 -4.21 14.33
N ARG A 116 -26.89 -2.99 14.28
CA ARG A 116 -26.42 -1.89 13.43
C ARG A 116 -25.00 -1.46 13.80
N ASP A 117 -24.65 -1.47 15.08
CA ASP A 117 -23.31 -1.09 15.54
C ASP A 117 -22.24 -2.07 15.03
N LEU A 118 -22.56 -3.37 15.10
CA LEU A 118 -21.70 -4.42 14.56
C LEU A 118 -21.55 -4.31 13.04
N LEU A 119 -22.63 -4.03 12.31
CA LEU A 119 -22.59 -3.82 10.86
C LEU A 119 -21.76 -2.58 10.48
N ASN A 120 -21.88 -1.49 11.24
CA ASN A 120 -21.06 -0.31 11.06
C ASN A 120 -19.58 -0.63 11.29
N GLY A 121 -19.25 -1.41 12.33
CA GLY A 121 -17.88 -1.86 12.57
C GLY A 121 -17.31 -2.73 11.46
N ILE A 122 -18.14 -3.57 10.83
CA ILE A 122 -17.74 -4.34 9.64
C ILE A 122 -17.48 -3.39 8.46
N ASN A 123 -18.38 -2.44 8.21
CA ASN A 123 -18.24 -1.47 7.11
C ASN A 123 -17.00 -0.58 7.28
N ASP A 124 -16.69 -0.17 8.50
CA ASP A 124 -15.48 0.60 8.81
C ASP A 124 -14.23 -0.22 8.50
N PHE A 125 -14.20 -1.49 8.90
CA PHE A 125 -13.10 -2.39 8.56
C PHE A 125 -12.96 -2.59 7.05
N LEU A 126 -14.06 -2.78 6.32
CA LEU A 126 -14.04 -2.93 4.87
C LEU A 126 -13.55 -1.66 4.18
N SER A 127 -13.90 -0.48 4.69
CA SER A 127 -13.46 0.81 4.16
C SER A 127 -11.94 1.02 4.30
N ASP A 128 -11.36 0.51 5.40
CA ASP A 128 -9.92 0.56 5.67
C ASP A 128 -9.15 -0.59 4.99
N SER A 129 -9.85 -1.61 4.50
CA SER A 129 -9.24 -2.76 3.82
C SER A 129 -8.73 -2.40 2.42
N ILE A 130 -7.69 -3.10 1.98
CA ILE A 130 -7.13 -2.97 0.63
C ILE A 130 -7.27 -4.32 -0.06
N VAL A 131 -7.88 -4.30 -1.25
CA VAL A 131 -8.03 -5.49 -2.09
C VAL A 131 -6.83 -5.57 -3.02
N LEU A 132 -6.18 -6.73 -3.02
CA LEU A 132 -5.13 -7.04 -3.97
C LEU A 132 -5.76 -7.85 -5.12
N PRO A 133 -5.77 -7.33 -6.37
CA PRO A 133 -6.18 -8.13 -7.52
C PRO A 133 -5.25 -9.34 -7.71
N PRO A 134 -5.66 -10.41 -8.40
CA PRO A 134 -4.75 -11.51 -8.71
C PRO A 134 -3.66 -11.02 -9.68
N ALA A 135 -2.41 -10.99 -9.23
CA ALA A 135 -1.24 -10.62 -10.02
C ALA A 135 0.05 -11.17 -9.37
N ASP A 136 1.14 -11.19 -10.12
CA ASP A 136 2.47 -11.51 -9.60
C ASP A 136 3.03 -10.27 -8.90
N TYR A 137 2.96 -10.27 -7.56
CA TYR A 137 3.43 -9.15 -6.74
C TYR A 137 4.86 -9.37 -6.24
N ASP A 138 5.78 -8.53 -6.71
CA ASP A 138 7.10 -8.39 -6.12
C ASP A 138 7.08 -7.47 -4.88
N LYS A 139 8.07 -7.64 -3.99
CA LYS A 139 8.19 -6.83 -2.76
C LYS A 139 8.20 -5.33 -3.05
N GLU A 140 8.88 -4.90 -4.10
CA GLU A 140 8.99 -3.50 -4.49
C GLU A 140 7.63 -2.92 -4.93
N LEU A 141 6.80 -3.73 -5.59
CA LEU A 141 5.45 -3.35 -6.00
C LEU A 141 4.47 -3.25 -4.83
N LEU A 142 4.74 -3.95 -3.72
CA LEU A 142 3.92 -3.91 -2.51
C LEU A 142 4.24 -2.72 -1.59
N LEU A 143 5.44 -2.15 -1.66
CA LEU A 143 5.83 -1.03 -0.79
C LEU A 143 4.88 0.15 -0.87
N PRO A 144 4.50 0.66 -2.07
CA PRO A 144 3.53 1.76 -2.18
C PRO A 144 2.16 1.40 -1.59
N ILE A 145 1.73 0.15 -1.74
CA ILE A 145 0.45 -0.33 -1.22
C ILE A 145 0.48 -0.39 0.32
N ILE A 146 1.59 -0.83 0.89
CA ILE A 146 1.77 -0.86 2.35
C ILE A 146 1.84 0.56 2.92
N GLU A 147 2.50 1.48 2.24
CA GLU A 147 2.56 2.89 2.65
C GLU A 147 1.18 3.54 2.62
N THR A 148 0.42 3.34 1.55
CA THR A 148 -0.96 3.83 1.47
C THR A 148 -1.85 3.20 2.56
N ALA A 149 -1.66 1.93 2.88
CA ALA A 149 -2.34 1.27 4.01
C ALA A 149 -2.01 1.93 5.36
N LYS A 150 -0.73 2.24 5.61
CA LYS A 150 -0.28 2.93 6.82
C LYS A 150 -0.87 4.33 6.92
N ILE A 151 -0.89 5.07 5.81
CA ILE A 151 -1.47 6.42 5.75
C ILE A 151 -2.97 6.38 6.04
N LYS A 152 -3.71 5.45 5.40
CA LYS A 152 -5.14 5.26 5.65
C LYS A 152 -5.42 4.95 7.13
N LYS A 153 -4.68 4.02 7.71
CA LYS A 153 -4.80 3.66 9.13
C LYS A 153 -4.51 4.84 10.05
N ALA A 154 -3.44 5.60 9.79
CA ALA A 154 -3.12 6.79 10.58
C ALA A 154 -4.21 7.87 10.48
N ASN A 155 -4.86 8.02 9.33
CA ASN A 155 -5.97 8.94 9.16
C ASN A 155 -7.24 8.45 9.88
N SER A 156 -7.53 7.15 9.85
CA SER A 156 -8.61 6.51 10.60
C SER A 156 -8.45 6.74 12.10
N ASP A 157 -7.24 6.51 12.65
CA ASP A 157 -6.91 6.77 14.06
C ASP A 157 -7.07 8.25 14.45
N LYS A 158 -6.68 9.18 13.56
CA LYS A 158 -6.90 10.63 13.74
C LYS A 158 -8.38 10.99 13.77
N ARG A 159 -9.21 10.37 12.92
CA ARG A 159 -10.67 10.60 12.92
C ARG A 159 -11.31 10.13 14.23
N ILE A 160 -10.94 8.94 14.71
CA ILE A 160 -11.44 8.37 15.96
C ILE A 160 -11.02 9.23 17.17
N THR A 161 -9.77 9.67 17.22
CA THR A 161 -9.27 10.54 18.31
C THR A 161 -9.91 11.93 18.31
N ALA A 162 -10.16 12.52 17.14
CA ALA A 162 -10.90 13.78 17.02
C ALA A 162 -12.35 13.66 17.51
N PHE A 163 -13.04 12.56 17.15
CA PHE A 163 -14.41 12.28 17.61
C PHE A 163 -14.48 12.11 19.12
N LYS A 164 -13.51 11.40 19.72
CA LYS A 164 -13.44 11.21 21.17
C LYS A 164 -13.14 12.51 21.92
N LYS A 165 -12.34 13.41 21.33
CA LYS A 165 -12.03 14.73 21.90
C LYS A 165 -13.23 15.68 21.89
N GLN A 166 -14.11 15.57 20.89
CA GLN A 166 -15.38 16.31 20.88
C GLN A 166 -16.38 15.79 21.92
N ASN A 167 -16.45 14.47 22.14
CA ASN A 167 -17.39 13.90 23.11
C ASN A 167 -16.91 13.94 24.58
N SER A 168 -15.60 13.95 24.86
CA SER A 168 -15.07 14.11 26.23
C SER A 168 -15.05 15.54 26.76
N GLY A 169 -15.45 16.54 25.96
CA GLY A 169 -15.47 17.96 26.36
C GLY A 169 -16.83 18.50 26.79
N ARG A 170 -17.86 17.65 26.98
CA ARG A 170 -19.24 18.10 27.24
C ARG A 170 -19.72 17.78 28.66
N SER A 171 -18.94 18.20 29.64
CA SER A 171 -19.40 18.44 31.01
C SER A 171 -18.96 19.83 31.46
N ASN A 172 -19.95 20.71 31.52
CA ASN A 172 -20.10 21.97 32.26
C ASN A 172 -19.18 23.19 31.99
N GLU A 173 -19.89 24.24 31.54
CA GLU A 173 -19.74 25.68 31.78
C GLU A 173 -18.80 26.55 30.92
N ASN A 174 -19.42 27.63 30.43
CA ASN A 174 -18.90 28.85 29.79
C ASN A 174 -18.58 28.83 28.28
N GLN A 175 -19.67 28.83 27.50
CA GLN A 175 -19.70 29.43 26.16
C GLN A 175 -19.53 30.95 26.26
N GLN A 176 -18.38 31.49 25.80
CA GLN A 176 -18.33 32.72 24.98
C GLN A 176 -16.91 33.16 24.55
N GLN A 177 -15.81 32.57 25.04
CA GLN A 177 -14.45 33.02 24.62
C GLN A 177 -13.70 32.08 23.66
N GLN A 178 -14.25 30.92 23.30
CA GLN A 178 -13.50 29.89 22.56
C GLN A 178 -13.53 30.05 21.03
N VAL A 179 -14.41 30.88 20.47
CA VAL A 179 -14.60 31.00 19.00
C VAL A 179 -13.42 31.71 18.32
N GLN A 180 -12.69 32.57 19.04
CA GLN A 180 -11.62 33.39 18.46
C GLN A 180 -10.28 32.64 18.42
N SER A 181 -9.93 31.90 19.47
CA SER A 181 -8.66 31.17 19.57
C SER A 181 -8.64 29.87 18.76
N THR A 182 -9.79 29.21 18.55
CA THR A 182 -9.87 28.05 17.64
C THR A 182 -9.67 28.45 16.18
N ARG A 183 -10.14 29.63 15.74
CA ARG A 183 -9.89 30.12 14.37
C ARG A 183 -8.41 30.39 14.12
N VAL A 184 -7.70 30.96 15.08
CA VAL A 184 -6.26 31.25 14.94
C VAL A 184 -5.43 29.96 14.96
N LEU A 185 -5.77 28.99 15.80
CA LEU A 185 -5.12 27.68 15.80
C LEU A 185 -5.43 26.85 14.55
N LEU A 186 -6.66 26.91 14.04
CA LEU A 186 -7.07 26.22 12.83
C LEU A 186 -6.45 26.86 11.58
N ALA A 187 -6.29 28.19 11.56
CA ALA A 187 -5.48 28.90 10.56
C ALA A 187 -3.99 28.53 10.65
N LYS A 188 -3.46 28.36 11.87
CA LYS A 188 -2.06 27.98 12.09
C LYS A 188 -1.77 26.52 11.71
N ILE A 189 -2.70 25.60 11.98
CA ILE A 189 -2.64 24.19 11.54
C ILE A 189 -2.85 24.09 10.02
N ALA A 190 -3.71 24.92 9.44
CA ALA A 190 -3.84 25.04 7.98
C ALA A 190 -2.54 25.57 7.34
N SER A 191 -1.84 26.52 7.97
CA SER A 191 -0.54 26.99 7.48
C SER A 191 0.61 25.98 7.66
N LEU A 192 0.53 25.09 8.65
CA LEU A 192 1.52 24.03 8.90
C LEU A 192 1.32 22.79 8.01
N SER A 193 0.15 22.66 7.38
CA SER A 193 -0.17 21.57 6.45
C SER A 193 0.22 21.91 5.00
N HIS A 194 0.81 23.08 4.76
CA HIS A 194 1.09 23.62 3.43
C HIS A 194 2.54 23.44 2.96
N ASP A 195 3.29 22.49 3.52
CA ASP A 195 4.72 22.26 3.17
C ASP A 195 4.99 20.92 2.45
N LYS A 196 3.94 20.25 1.98
CA LYS A 196 4.04 19.23 0.93
C LYS A 196 2.97 19.50 -0.11
N GLN A 197 3.28 20.42 -1.00
CA GLN A 197 2.47 20.75 -2.16
C GLN A 197 2.35 19.53 -3.10
N ASP A 198 1.32 18.71 -2.92
CA ASP A 198 0.59 18.10 -4.04
C ASP A 198 -0.22 19.22 -4.70
N GLU A 199 0.48 20.11 -5.42
CA GLU A 199 -0.18 21.13 -6.25
C GLU A 199 -0.69 20.44 -7.52
N ASP A 200 -1.97 20.62 -7.81
CA ASP A 200 -2.62 20.08 -9.01
C ASP A 200 -1.80 20.45 -10.27
N PRO A 201 -1.34 19.46 -11.07
CA PRO A 201 -0.51 19.70 -12.25
C PRO A 201 -1.23 20.49 -13.34
N PHE A 202 -2.56 20.62 -13.24
CA PHE A 202 -3.42 21.30 -14.21
C PHE A 202 -3.80 22.74 -13.83
N LEU A 203 -3.32 23.26 -12.69
CA LEU A 203 -3.59 24.66 -12.32
C LEU A 203 -2.92 25.62 -13.32
N ARG A 204 -3.75 26.44 -13.98
CA ARG A 204 -3.31 27.39 -15.01
C ARG A 204 -2.45 28.48 -14.36
N SER A 205 -1.16 28.50 -14.70
CA SER A 205 -0.15 29.36 -14.06
C SER A 205 -0.27 30.88 -14.34
N GLY A 206 -1.27 31.33 -15.11
CA GLY A 206 -1.56 32.76 -15.36
C GLY A 206 -0.54 33.54 -16.21
N PHE A 207 0.68 33.02 -16.40
CA PHE A 207 1.75 33.62 -17.21
C PHE A 207 2.19 32.69 -18.35
N VAL A 208 2.68 33.27 -19.45
CA VAL A 208 3.30 32.49 -20.55
C VAL A 208 4.50 31.73 -19.97
N PHE A 209 4.60 30.42 -20.23
CA PHE A 209 5.60 29.51 -19.65
C PHE A 209 5.60 29.32 -18.12
N GLY A 210 4.59 29.81 -17.40
CA GLY A 210 4.56 29.70 -15.93
C GLY A 210 4.57 28.25 -15.40
N GLY A 211 3.97 27.31 -16.15
CA GLY A 211 4.03 25.89 -15.83
C GLY A 211 5.45 25.31 -15.90
N VAL A 212 6.25 25.72 -16.90
CA VAL A 212 7.65 25.30 -17.07
C VAL A 212 8.52 25.87 -15.95
N TYR A 213 8.32 27.14 -15.58
CA TYR A 213 9.04 27.76 -14.46
C TYR A 213 8.75 27.06 -13.13
N ARG A 214 7.48 26.72 -12.86
CA ARG A 214 7.07 25.99 -11.64
C ARG A 214 7.69 24.60 -11.59
N GLU A 215 7.69 23.89 -12.73
CA GLU A 215 8.30 22.57 -12.86
C GLU A 215 9.83 22.62 -12.69
N MET A 216 10.51 23.58 -13.30
CA MET A 216 11.96 23.77 -13.13
C MET A 216 12.34 24.10 -11.70
N ARG A 217 11.61 25.00 -11.03
CA ARG A 217 11.87 25.37 -9.63
C ARG A 217 11.74 24.17 -8.67
N ARG A 218 10.73 23.31 -8.90
CA ARG A 218 10.52 22.09 -8.13
C ARG A 218 11.64 21.08 -8.39
N ARG A 219 12.00 20.87 -9.65
CA ARG A 219 13.02 19.88 -10.06
C ARG A 219 14.43 20.27 -9.62
N TYR A 220 14.76 21.57 -9.59
CA TYR A 220 16.07 22.05 -9.16
C TYR A 220 16.44 21.67 -7.72
N ALA A 221 15.45 21.53 -6.82
CA ALA A 221 15.69 21.11 -5.44
C ALA A 221 16.23 19.66 -5.34
N HIS A 222 15.83 18.80 -6.27
CA HIS A 222 16.23 17.38 -6.34
C HIS A 222 17.51 17.16 -7.17
N PHE A 223 17.95 18.14 -7.95
CA PHE A 223 19.13 18.00 -8.81
C PHE A 223 20.41 17.64 -8.02
N LYS A 224 20.52 18.09 -6.76
CA LYS A 224 21.66 17.74 -5.89
C LYS A 224 21.66 16.27 -5.47
N SER A 225 20.49 15.66 -5.27
CA SER A 225 20.42 14.22 -4.94
C SER A 225 20.72 13.35 -6.15
N ASP A 226 20.36 13.79 -7.36
CA ASP A 226 20.57 13.04 -8.60
C ASP A 226 22.07 12.80 -8.88
N PHE A 227 22.93 13.79 -8.62
CA PHE A 227 24.38 13.60 -8.74
C PHE A 227 24.95 12.63 -7.72
N SER A 228 24.40 12.60 -6.49
CA SER A 228 24.86 11.67 -5.47
C SER A 228 24.41 10.23 -5.78
N ASP A 229 23.25 10.06 -6.39
CA ASP A 229 22.69 8.74 -6.76
C ASP A 229 23.31 8.19 -8.06
N ALA A 230 23.80 9.08 -8.94
CA ALA A 230 24.54 8.73 -10.14
C ALA A 230 25.84 7.96 -9.87
N PHE A 231 26.40 8.04 -8.65
CA PHE A 231 27.59 7.26 -8.25
C PHE A 231 27.29 5.80 -7.88
N SER A 232 26.08 5.32 -8.10
CA SER A 232 25.77 3.89 -7.96
C SER A 232 26.41 3.03 -9.05
N LEU A 233 26.90 1.85 -8.68
CA LEU A 233 27.58 0.90 -9.59
C LEU A 233 26.75 0.57 -10.85
N ARG A 234 25.41 0.50 -10.72
CA ARG A 234 24.51 0.22 -11.86
C ARG A 234 24.48 1.36 -12.87
N CYS A 235 24.54 2.61 -12.40
CA CYS A 235 24.59 3.80 -13.25
C CYS A 235 25.96 3.89 -13.97
N SER A 236 27.05 3.62 -13.26
CA SER A 236 28.41 3.67 -13.82
C SER A 236 28.60 2.68 -14.99
N ILE A 237 28.04 1.47 -14.89
CA ILE A 237 28.09 0.48 -15.98
C ILE A 237 27.33 0.98 -17.22
N SER A 238 26.15 1.58 -17.02
CA SER A 238 25.33 2.11 -18.11
C SER A 238 26.02 3.29 -18.82
N PHE A 239 26.71 4.14 -18.05
CA PHE A 239 27.49 5.25 -18.57
C PHE A 239 28.66 4.79 -19.47
N ILE A 240 29.41 3.78 -19.03
CA ILE A 240 30.52 3.21 -19.82
C ILE A 240 29.97 2.54 -21.09
N PHE A 241 28.90 1.75 -20.97
CA PHE A 241 28.26 1.10 -22.12
C PHE A 241 27.79 2.12 -23.16
N MET A 242 27.10 3.17 -22.74
CA MET A 242 26.59 4.21 -23.64
C MET A 242 27.73 5.02 -24.28
N SER A 243 28.82 5.27 -23.54
CA SER A 243 30.03 5.92 -24.09
C SER A 243 30.64 5.10 -25.23
N ILE A 244 30.73 3.77 -25.09
CA ILE A 244 31.24 2.88 -26.15
C ILE A 244 30.26 2.81 -27.33
N ALA A 245 28.96 2.75 -27.04
CA ALA A 245 27.91 2.71 -28.08
C ALA A 245 27.91 3.96 -28.97
N CYS A 246 28.16 5.14 -28.38
CA CYS A 246 28.25 6.40 -29.14
C CYS A 246 29.62 6.60 -29.80
N LEU A 247 30.68 5.95 -29.30
CA LEU A 247 32.03 6.07 -29.86
C LEU A 247 32.13 5.44 -31.25
N ALA A 248 31.54 4.26 -31.47
CA ALA A 248 31.66 3.56 -32.75
C ALA A 248 31.09 4.37 -33.94
N PRO A 249 29.87 4.92 -33.89
CA PRO A 249 29.37 5.79 -34.96
C PRO A 249 30.22 7.05 -35.17
N ALA A 250 30.71 7.69 -34.10
CA ALA A 250 31.55 8.87 -34.20
C ALA A 250 32.89 8.59 -34.90
N LEU A 251 33.52 7.45 -34.58
CA LEU A 251 34.75 6.99 -35.24
C LEU A 251 34.51 6.67 -36.72
N THR A 252 33.44 5.93 -37.03
CA THR A 252 33.13 5.54 -38.41
C THR A 252 32.81 6.75 -39.28
N PHE A 253 31.93 7.65 -38.83
CA PHE A 253 31.57 8.83 -39.60
C PHE A 253 32.71 9.87 -39.67
N GLY A 254 33.50 10.01 -38.59
CA GLY A 254 34.69 10.87 -38.60
C GLY A 254 35.77 10.38 -39.58
N GLY A 255 35.91 9.07 -39.77
CA GLY A 255 36.82 8.48 -40.76
C GLY A 255 36.36 8.72 -42.20
N ILE A 256 35.07 8.51 -42.48
CA ILE A 256 34.51 8.75 -43.83
C ILE A 256 34.61 10.24 -44.20
N ILE A 257 34.35 11.16 -43.26
CA ILE A 257 34.48 12.60 -43.49
C ILE A 257 35.95 13.00 -43.67
N ALA A 258 36.90 12.40 -42.96
CA ALA A 258 38.33 12.63 -43.18
C ALA A 258 38.76 12.30 -44.61
N ASP A 259 38.31 11.16 -45.14
CA ASP A 259 38.64 10.75 -46.51
C ASP A 259 38.05 11.70 -47.55
N LYS A 260 36.86 12.24 -47.30
CA LYS A 260 36.15 13.14 -48.21
C LYS A 260 36.63 14.59 -48.16
N THR A 261 37.08 15.07 -47.00
CA THR A 261 37.46 16.48 -46.79
C THR A 261 38.97 16.73 -46.85
N CYS A 262 39.74 15.82 -47.46
CA CYS A 262 41.21 15.85 -47.48
C CYS A 262 41.82 16.01 -46.06
N ASN A 263 41.26 15.30 -45.08
CA ASN A 263 41.69 15.28 -43.69
C ASN A 263 41.63 16.66 -42.98
N ARG A 264 40.74 17.56 -43.44
CA ARG A 264 40.44 18.85 -42.78
C ARG A 264 39.45 18.70 -41.63
N LEU A 265 38.50 17.77 -41.76
CA LEU A 265 37.55 17.37 -40.72
C LEU A 265 37.75 15.87 -40.46
N GLY A 266 38.32 15.53 -39.32
CA GLY A 266 38.65 14.16 -38.98
C GLY A 266 37.91 13.62 -37.77
N VAL A 267 38.41 12.48 -37.31
CA VAL A 267 37.86 11.76 -36.17
C VAL A 267 37.94 12.59 -34.89
N ASN A 268 39.02 13.35 -34.70
CA ASN A 268 39.22 14.14 -33.48
C ASN A 268 38.22 15.29 -33.37
N GLU A 269 37.97 15.99 -34.48
CA GLU A 269 37.02 17.10 -34.56
C GLU A 269 35.59 16.59 -34.35
N MET A 270 35.26 15.45 -34.95
CA MET A 270 33.97 14.78 -34.76
C MET A 270 33.73 14.38 -33.30
N LEU A 271 34.76 13.85 -32.61
CA LEU A 271 34.66 13.46 -31.20
C LEU A 271 34.46 14.67 -30.28
N ILE A 272 35.19 15.77 -30.53
CA ILE A 272 35.07 17.00 -29.75
C ILE A 272 33.71 17.64 -29.99
N ALA A 273 33.26 17.76 -31.24
CA ALA A 273 31.96 18.31 -31.60
C ALA A 273 30.80 17.51 -30.99
N SER A 274 30.86 16.18 -31.07
CA SER A 274 29.86 15.28 -30.47
C SER A 274 29.81 15.41 -28.94
N SER A 275 30.96 15.58 -28.29
CA SER A 275 31.05 15.75 -26.84
C SER A 275 30.45 17.08 -26.37
N ILE A 276 30.78 18.19 -27.06
CA ILE A 276 30.25 19.52 -26.75
C ILE A 276 28.74 19.55 -26.98
N ASN A 277 28.26 19.01 -28.10
CA ASN A 277 26.83 18.95 -28.41
C ASN A 277 26.06 18.08 -27.40
N GLY A 278 26.60 16.91 -27.05
CA GLY A 278 26.01 16.03 -26.03
C GLY A 278 25.90 16.70 -24.66
N PHE A 279 26.94 17.44 -24.24
CA PHE A 279 26.93 18.18 -22.98
C PHE A 279 25.91 19.33 -22.98
N LEU A 280 25.91 20.15 -24.04
CA LEU A 280 24.96 21.25 -24.17
C LEU A 280 23.52 20.75 -24.20
N PHE A 281 23.25 19.72 -24.98
CA PHE A 281 21.92 19.14 -25.05
C PHE A 281 21.51 18.50 -23.72
N GLY A 282 22.41 17.82 -23.01
CA GLY A 282 22.11 17.26 -21.69
C GLY A 282 21.71 18.32 -20.65
N LEU A 283 22.29 19.52 -20.72
CA LEU A 283 21.95 20.61 -19.79
C LEU A 283 20.65 21.34 -20.13
N PHE A 284 20.35 21.51 -21.42
CA PHE A 284 19.22 22.33 -21.88
C PHE A 284 18.01 21.50 -22.36
N SER A 285 18.15 20.20 -22.58
CA SER A 285 17.05 19.35 -23.02
C SER A 285 16.13 18.95 -21.86
N GLY A 286 14.83 19.01 -22.10
CA GLY A 286 13.82 18.48 -21.18
C GLY A 286 13.65 16.96 -21.26
N GLN A 287 14.41 16.28 -22.14
CA GLN A 287 14.28 14.86 -22.44
C GLN A 287 15.64 14.15 -22.34
N PRO A 288 15.92 13.43 -21.23
CA PRO A 288 17.23 12.83 -20.98
C PRO A 288 17.51 11.54 -21.76
N LEU A 289 16.57 11.06 -22.59
CA LEU A 289 16.66 9.78 -23.32
C LEU A 289 17.11 9.91 -24.79
N LEU A 290 17.45 11.11 -25.25
CA LEU A 290 17.83 11.32 -26.65
C LEU A 290 19.35 11.14 -26.82
N ILE A 291 19.73 10.14 -27.61
CA ILE A 291 21.12 9.89 -27.98
C ILE A 291 21.45 10.77 -29.19
N LEU A 292 22.39 11.70 -29.00
CA LEU A 292 22.92 12.53 -30.07
C LEU A 292 24.14 11.85 -30.70
N GLY A 293 24.12 11.76 -32.02
CA GLY A 293 25.24 11.24 -32.77
C GLY A 293 25.19 11.69 -34.23
N PRO A 294 26.33 11.65 -34.93
CA PRO A 294 26.37 11.90 -36.37
C PRO A 294 25.52 10.85 -37.11
N THR A 295 24.79 11.31 -38.12
CA THR A 295 23.90 10.48 -38.93
C THR A 295 24.25 10.65 -40.41
N GLY A 296 23.82 9.70 -41.25
CA GLY A 296 24.09 9.71 -42.70
C GLY A 296 23.75 11.04 -43.40
N PRO A 297 22.61 11.69 -43.12
CA PRO A 297 22.28 12.99 -43.72
C PRO A 297 23.25 14.12 -43.35
N PHE A 298 23.81 14.09 -42.14
CA PHE A 298 24.81 15.06 -41.71
C PHE A 298 26.11 14.93 -42.54
N LEU A 299 26.51 13.69 -42.83
CA LEU A 299 27.68 13.40 -43.65
C LEU A 299 27.50 13.90 -45.10
N VAL A 300 26.35 13.62 -45.71
CA VAL A 300 26.05 14.07 -47.07
C VAL A 300 26.02 15.59 -47.15
N PHE A 301 25.51 16.27 -46.12
CA PHE A 301 25.51 17.73 -46.07
C PHE A 301 26.94 18.30 -46.01
N GLU A 302 27.80 17.78 -45.13
CA GLU A 302 29.19 18.23 -45.01
C GLU A 302 30.01 17.96 -46.30
N GLU A 303 29.76 16.84 -46.98
CA GLU A 303 30.37 16.55 -48.28
C GLU A 303 29.96 17.59 -49.34
N VAL A 304 28.66 17.93 -49.43
CA VAL A 304 28.15 18.94 -50.38
C VAL A 304 28.63 20.36 -50.07
N VAL A 305 28.88 20.70 -48.81
CA VAL A 305 29.40 22.02 -48.42
C VAL A 305 30.90 22.15 -48.69
N TYR A 306 31.62 21.03 -48.67
CA TYR A 306 33.06 21.01 -48.93
C TYR A 306 33.41 21.04 -50.42
N ASP A 307 32.61 20.37 -51.25
CA ASP A 307 32.69 20.38 -52.73
C ASP A 307 32.33 21.75 -53.34
#